data_AF-A0A536ADG1-F1
#
_entry.id   AF-A0A536ADG1-F1
#
_cell.length_a   1.000
_cell.length_b   1.000
_cell.length_c   1.000
_cell.angle_alpha   90.00
_cell.angle_beta   90.00
_cell.angle_gamma   90.00
#
_symmetry.space_group_name_H-M   'P 1'
#
loop_
_entity.id
_entity.type
_entity.pdbx_description
1 polymer ?
#
loop_
_entity_poly.entity_id
_entity_poly.type
_entity_poly.pdbx_seq_one_letter_code
_entity_poly.pdbx_strand_id
1 'polypeptide(L)'
;GRLRDVLTGSRGGTDQMLLARDRVLVANRMPAVVRGETVGAVVTLRDRTELEGVLRELDGVRSLAHALRAQAHEFSNKLHTVAGLIELGRADEAVRFITRTALVHQELVDLVHERIGDPALAAL
;
A
#
# COMPACT_ATOMS: atom_id res chain seq x y z
N GLY A 1 16.99 22.07 3.21
CA GLY A 1 16.51 20.85 2.54
C GLY A 1 16.98 19.69 3.38
N ARG A 2 16.14 18.67 3.62
CA ARG A 2 16.33 17.76 4.78
C ARG A 2 17.74 17.17 4.91
N LEU A 3 18.37 16.77 3.81
CA LEU A 3 19.76 16.30 3.79
C LEU A 3 20.75 17.37 4.32
N ARG A 4 20.66 18.61 3.82
CA ARG A 4 21.49 19.74 4.28
C ARG A 4 21.32 19.96 5.79
N ASP A 5 20.10 19.90 6.29
CA ASP A 5 19.80 20.17 7.71
C ASP A 5 20.43 19.11 8.63
N VAL A 6 20.50 17.85 8.18
CA VAL A 6 21.23 16.78 8.87
C VAL A 6 22.73 17.02 8.81
N LEU A 7 23.26 17.37 7.64
CA LEU A 7 24.71 17.63 7.44
C LEU A 7 25.20 18.82 8.28
N THR A 8 24.42 19.90 8.37
CA THR A 8 24.75 21.10 9.17
C THR A 8 24.52 20.92 10.66
N GLY A 9 23.95 19.79 11.10
CA GLY A 9 23.62 19.54 12.50
C GLY A 9 22.42 20.34 13.01
N SER A 10 21.68 21.01 12.12
CA SER A 10 20.42 21.69 12.44
C SER A 10 19.31 20.71 12.82
N ARG A 11 19.47 19.43 12.45
CA ARG A 11 18.70 18.29 12.96
C ARG A 11 19.62 17.26 13.61
N GLY A 12 19.43 17.04 14.91
CA GLY A 12 20.02 15.94 15.66
C GLY A 12 19.21 14.65 15.57
N GLY A 13 19.80 13.54 16.01
CA GLY A 13 19.16 12.21 16.04
C GLY A 13 19.90 11.18 15.21
N THR A 14 19.74 9.91 15.59
CA THR A 14 20.24 8.74 14.86
C THR A 14 19.20 8.22 13.86
N ASP A 15 19.67 7.52 12.84
CA ASP A 15 18.88 6.87 11.79
C ASP A 15 17.83 7.79 11.13
N GLN A 16 18.25 9.00 10.78
CA GLN A 16 17.37 9.96 10.12
C GLN A 16 17.09 9.53 8.69
N MET A 17 15.87 9.05 8.45
CA MET A 17 15.39 8.68 7.12
C MET A 17 15.07 9.93 6.30
N LEU A 18 15.61 9.99 5.09
CA LEU A 18 15.48 11.13 4.19
C LEU A 18 15.28 10.69 2.75
N LEU A 19 14.38 11.38 2.06
CA LEU A 19 14.18 11.24 0.63
C LEU A 19 15.10 12.24 -0.09
N ALA A 20 16.01 11.71 -0.90
CA ALA A 20 16.90 12.49 -1.74
C ALA A 20 16.61 12.14 -3.20
N ARG A 21 15.78 12.97 -3.85
CA ARG A 21 15.18 12.66 -5.17
C ARG A 21 14.40 11.34 -5.12
N ASP A 22 14.86 10.33 -5.83
CA ASP A 22 14.33 8.97 -5.92
C ASP A 22 14.94 8.01 -4.89
N ARG A 23 15.88 8.47 -4.06
CA ARG A 23 16.62 7.63 -3.10
C ARG A 23 16.09 7.76 -1.68
N VAL A 24 15.95 6.64 -1.01
CA VAL A 24 15.71 6.57 0.44
C VAL A 24 17.05 6.36 1.14
N LEU A 25 17.50 7.39 1.84
CA LEU A 25 18.75 7.37 2.58
C LEU A 25 18.48 7.36 4.09
N VAL A 26 19.34 6.69 4.83
CA VAL A 26 19.41 6.78 6.29
C VAL A 26 20.71 7.48 6.65
N ALA A 27 20.59 8.61 7.32
CA ALA A 27 21.72 9.41 7.76
C ALA A 27 21.94 9.33 9.25
N ASN A 28 23.19 9.13 9.64
CA ASN A 28 23.66 9.30 11.02
C ASN A 28 24.72 10.39 11.05
N ARG A 29 24.57 11.36 11.97
CA ARG A 29 25.60 12.36 12.27
C ARG A 29 26.03 12.23 13.72
N MET A 30 27.31 12.00 13.94
CA MET A 30 27.91 11.94 15.27
C MET A 30 28.99 13.02 15.40
N PRO A 31 29.02 13.81 16.48
CA PRO A 31 30.08 14.78 16.70
C PRO A 31 31.43 14.06 16.89
N ALA A 32 32.48 14.59 16.29
CA ALA A 32 33.85 14.13 16.48
C ALA A 32 34.48 14.95 17.61
N VAL A 33 34.87 14.29 18.70
CA VAL A 33 35.41 14.93 19.90
C VAL A 33 36.87 14.53 20.09
N VAL A 34 37.76 15.52 20.22
CA VAL A 34 39.19 15.31 20.50
C VAL A 34 39.55 16.14 21.74
N ARG A 35 40.13 15.49 22.75
CA ARG A 35 40.51 16.14 24.03
C ARG A 35 39.37 16.91 24.71
N GLY A 36 38.13 16.43 24.56
CA GLY A 36 36.94 17.08 25.14
C GLY A 36 36.34 18.20 24.29
N GLU A 37 36.98 18.60 23.20
CA GLU A 37 36.47 19.62 22.27
C GLU A 37 35.86 18.99 21.02
N THR A 38 34.72 19.51 20.57
CA THR A 38 34.12 19.07 19.31
C THR A 38 34.88 19.70 18.15
N VAL A 39 35.60 18.86 17.40
CA VAL A 39 36.43 19.29 16.27
C VAL A 39 35.72 19.13 14.92
N GLY A 40 34.57 18.45 14.89
CA GLY A 40 33.80 18.23 13.67
C GLY A 40 32.64 17.25 13.85
N ALA A 41 32.24 16.58 12.77
CA ALA A 41 31.25 15.52 12.81
C ALA A 41 31.55 14.46 11.73
N VAL A 42 31.26 13.20 12.07
CA VAL A 42 31.23 12.08 11.14
C VAL A 42 29.79 11.89 10.68
N VAL A 43 29.57 11.86 9.38
CA VAL A 43 28.27 11.56 8.78
C VAL A 43 28.37 10.25 8.02
N THR A 44 27.43 9.33 8.27
CA THR A 44 27.25 8.14 7.43
C THR A 44 25.91 8.24 6.71
N LEU A 45 25.91 7.85 5.43
CA LEU A 45 24.72 7.77 4.59
C LEU A 45 24.60 6.33 4.13
N ARG A 46 23.45 5.71 4.37
CA ARG A 46 23.14 4.35 3.89
C ARG A 46 21.99 4.45 2.91
N ASP A 47 22.21 4.01 1.67
CA ASP A 47 21.14 3.87 0.69
C ASP A 47 20.31 2.62 1.02
N ARG A 48 19.01 2.80 1.24
CA ARG A 48 18.02 1.74 1.47
C ARG A 48 16.96 1.67 0.39
N THR A 49 17.16 2.35 -0.74
CA THR A 49 16.17 2.46 -1.81
C THR A 49 15.69 1.11 -2.31
N GLU A 50 16.60 0.18 -2.57
CA GLU A 50 16.25 -1.17 -3.06
C GLU A 50 15.46 -1.96 -2.02
N LEU A 51 15.89 -1.92 -0.76
CA LEU A 51 15.20 -2.60 0.34
C LEU A 51 13.77 -2.07 0.52
N GLU A 52 13.61 -0.75 0.54
CA GLU A 52 12.29 -0.10 0.62
C GLU A 52 11.44 -0.38 -0.64
N GLY A 53 12.08 -0.56 -1.79
CA GLY A 53 11.44 -1.02 -3.02
C GLY A 53 10.81 -2.39 -2.88
N VAL A 54 11.60 -3.37 -2.44
CA VAL A 54 11.15 -4.76 -2.25
C VAL A 54 10.09 -4.87 -1.16
N LEU A 55 10.23 -4.14 -0.05
CA LEU A 55 9.21 -4.12 1.01
C LEU A 55 7.86 -3.61 0.49
N ARG A 56 7.88 -2.55 -0.33
CA ARG A 56 6.67 -2.01 -0.94
C ARG A 56 6.02 -2.97 -1.92
N GLU A 57 6.81 -3.67 -2.74
CA GLU A 57 6.32 -4.71 -3.64
C GLU A 57 5.67 -5.86 -2.86
N LEU A 58 6.34 -6.33 -1.79
CA LEU A 58 5.83 -7.37 -0.91
C LEU A 58 4.50 -6.96 -0.25
N ASP A 59 4.42 -5.73 0.26
CA ASP A 59 3.17 -5.20 0.83
C ASP A 59 2.05 -5.14 -0.21
N GLY A 60 2.38 -4.80 -1.47
CA GLY A 60 1.46 -4.84 -2.60
C GLY A 60 0.92 -6.24 -2.88
N VAL A 61 1.81 -7.23 -3.01
CA VAL A 61 1.45 -8.64 -3.22
C VAL A 61 0.60 -9.16 -2.05
N ARG A 62 0.98 -8.84 -0.81
CA ARG A 62 0.22 -9.25 0.38
C ARG A 62 -1.18 -8.65 0.40
N SER A 63 -1.31 -7.37 0.06
CA SER A 63 -2.59 -6.69 -0.02
C SER A 63 -3.50 -7.29 -1.09
N LEU A 64 -2.96 -7.58 -2.29
CA LEU A 64 -3.70 -8.27 -3.34
C LEU A 64 -4.16 -9.66 -2.88
N ALA A 65 -3.27 -10.43 -2.26
CA ALA A 65 -3.60 -11.75 -1.74
C ALA A 65 -4.66 -11.70 -0.63
N HIS A 66 -4.68 -10.65 0.20
CA HIS A 66 -5.75 -10.43 1.18
C HIS A 66 -7.08 -10.10 0.50
N ALA A 67 -7.08 -9.22 -0.50
CA ALA A 67 -8.28 -8.88 -1.26
C ALA A 67 -8.88 -10.11 -1.96
N LEU A 68 -8.05 -10.92 -2.61
CA LEU A 68 -8.48 -12.17 -3.26
C LEU A 68 -9.08 -13.17 -2.26
N ARG A 69 -8.48 -13.31 -1.07
CA ARG A 69 -9.04 -14.16 -0.01
C ARG A 69 -10.40 -13.64 0.47
N ALA A 70 -10.51 -12.34 0.71
CA ALA A 70 -11.78 -11.73 1.11
C ALA A 70 -12.86 -11.97 0.04
N GLN A 71 -12.53 -11.79 -1.24
CA GLN A 71 -13.44 -12.05 -2.34
C GLN A 71 -13.84 -13.53 -2.44
N ALA A 72 -12.89 -14.45 -2.26
CA ALA A 72 -13.18 -15.89 -2.24
C ALA A 72 -14.10 -16.26 -1.07
N HIS A 73 -13.87 -15.70 0.12
CA HIS A 73 -14.76 -15.89 1.27
C HIS A 73 -16.16 -15.35 1.01
N GLU A 74 -16.28 -14.13 0.46
CA GLU A 74 -17.58 -13.55 0.11
C GLU A 74 -18.32 -14.38 -0.93
N PHE A 75 -17.62 -14.84 -1.96
CA PHE A 75 -18.18 -15.72 -2.99
C PHE A 75 -18.66 -17.04 -2.39
N SER A 76 -17.88 -17.65 -1.49
CA SER A 76 -18.28 -18.86 -0.76
C SER A 76 -19.54 -18.63 0.07
N ASN A 77 -19.63 -17.49 0.77
CA ASN A 77 -20.82 -17.15 1.56
C ASN A 77 -22.06 -16.94 0.68
N LYS A 78 -21.89 -16.32 -0.50
CA LYS A 78 -22.95 -16.18 -1.51
C LYS A 78 -23.43 -17.55 -1.99
N LEU A 79 -22.52 -18.45 -2.35
CA LEU A 79 -22.87 -19.81 -2.76
C LEU A 79 -23.57 -20.60 -1.65
N HIS A 80 -23.09 -20.51 -0.41
CA HIS A 80 -23.71 -21.16 0.74
C HIS A 80 -25.14 -20.66 0.97
N THR A 81 -25.38 -19.36 0.82
CA THR A 81 -26.72 -18.76 0.90
C THR A 81 -27.65 -19.30 -0.19
N VAL A 82 -27.15 -19.38 -1.43
CA VAL A 82 -27.89 -19.96 -2.56
C VAL A 82 -28.24 -21.42 -2.29
N ALA A 83 -27.27 -22.22 -1.85
CA ALA A 83 -27.48 -23.63 -1.51
C ALA A 83 -28.56 -23.79 -0.42
N GLY A 84 -28.48 -23.02 0.66
CA GLY A 84 -29.48 -23.06 1.73
C GLY A 84 -30.89 -22.64 1.28
N LEU A 85 -31.01 -21.66 0.38
CA LEU A 85 -32.31 -21.29 -0.21
C LEU A 85 -32.90 -22.42 -1.06
N ILE A 86 -32.06 -23.11 -1.85
CA ILE A 86 -32.49 -24.27 -2.65
C ILE A 86 -32.92 -25.43 -1.76
N GLU A 87 -32.16 -25.76 -0.72
CA GLU A 87 -32.48 -26.82 0.25
C GLU A 87 -33.81 -26.57 0.99
N LEU A 88 -34.15 -25.31 1.25
CA LEU A 88 -35.43 -24.90 1.84
C LEU A 88 -36.60 -24.86 0.84
N GLY A 89 -36.39 -25.23 -0.42
CA GLY A 89 -37.40 -25.17 -1.47
C GLY A 89 -37.72 -23.75 -1.96
N ARG A 90 -36.88 -22.76 -1.63
CA ARG A 90 -37.07 -21.34 -1.95
C ARG A 90 -36.31 -20.94 -3.21
N ALA A 91 -36.52 -21.68 -4.31
CA ALA A 91 -35.79 -21.49 -5.57
C ALA A 91 -35.94 -20.07 -6.14
N ASP A 92 -37.14 -19.49 -6.10
CA ASP A 92 -37.37 -18.12 -6.60
C ASP A 92 -36.56 -17.07 -5.83
N GLU A 93 -36.31 -17.29 -4.54
CA GLU A 93 -35.47 -16.40 -3.74
C GLU A 93 -34.00 -16.55 -4.04
N ALA A 94 -33.54 -17.77 -4.33
CA ALA A 94 -32.18 -18.03 -4.80
C ALA A 94 -31.92 -17.30 -6.13
N VAL A 95 -32.86 -17.37 -7.08
CA VAL A 95 -32.78 -16.63 -8.36
C VAL A 95 -32.74 -15.13 -8.11
N ARG A 96 -33.63 -14.59 -7.27
CA ARG A 96 -33.60 -13.15 -6.92
C ARG A 96 -32.31 -12.71 -6.24
N PHE A 97 -31.71 -13.57 -5.42
CA PHE A 97 -30.43 -13.28 -4.75
C PHE A 97 -29.26 -13.20 -5.75
N ILE A 98 -29.20 -14.16 -6.68
CA ILE A 98 -28.19 -14.16 -7.76
C ILE A 98 -28.36 -12.92 -8.64
N THR A 99 -29.58 -12.62 -9.09
CA THR A 99 -29.85 -11.47 -9.98
C THR A 99 -29.49 -10.14 -9.32
N ARG A 100 -29.84 -9.93 -8.04
CA ARG A 100 -29.42 -8.71 -7.31
C ARG A 100 -27.91 -8.59 -7.19
N THR A 101 -27.24 -9.71 -6.91
CA THR A 101 -25.76 -9.71 -6.79
C THR A 101 -25.10 -9.37 -8.14
N ALA A 102 -25.66 -9.84 -9.26
CA ALA A 102 -25.16 -9.52 -10.60
C ALA A 102 -25.38 -8.03 -10.97
N LEU A 103 -26.55 -7.47 -10.67
CA LEU A 103 -26.88 -6.07 -10.95
C LEU A 103 -25.99 -5.09 -10.17
N VAL A 104 -25.70 -5.37 -8.89
CA VAL A 104 -24.79 -4.54 -8.08
C VAL A 104 -23.37 -4.53 -8.65
N HIS A 105 -22.91 -5.63 -9.28
CA HIS A 105 -21.62 -5.62 -9.97
C HIS A 105 -21.63 -4.79 -11.27
N GLN A 106 -22.75 -4.74 -12.01
CA GLN A 106 -22.86 -3.91 -13.23
C GLN A 106 -22.89 -2.41 -12.91
N GLU A 107 -23.67 -1.97 -11.91
CA GLU A 107 -23.70 -0.55 -11.50
C GLU A 107 -22.33 -0.04 -11.04
N LEU A 108 -21.53 -0.85 -10.34
CA LEU A 108 -20.19 -0.46 -9.92
C LEU A 108 -19.21 -0.35 -11.09
N VAL A 109 -19.32 -1.23 -12.09
CA VAL A 109 -18.51 -1.16 -13.32
C VAL A 109 -18.88 0.10 -14.11
N ASP A 110 -20.17 0.39 -14.26
CA ASP A 110 -20.65 1.56 -14.97
C ASP A 110 -20.24 2.86 -14.27
N LEU A 111 -20.31 2.93 -12.94
CA LEU A 111 -19.87 4.10 -12.17
C LEU A 111 -18.36 4.36 -12.31
N VAL A 112 -17.54 3.32 -12.38
CA VAL A 112 -16.09 3.44 -12.65
C VAL A 112 -15.85 3.92 -14.08
N HIS A 113 -16.62 3.41 -15.05
CA HIS A 113 -16.56 3.85 -16.45
C HIS A 113 -16.97 5.33 -16.62
N GLU A 114 -18.00 5.76 -15.90
CA GLU A 114 -18.50 7.14 -15.93
C GLU A 114 -17.55 8.13 -15.22
N ARG A 115 -16.78 7.64 -14.23
CA ARG A 115 -15.82 8.46 -13.48
C ARG A 115 -14.43 8.50 -14.10
N ILE A 116 -14.08 7.51 -14.92
CA ILE A 116 -12.87 7.49 -15.76
C ILE A 116 -13.27 7.94 -17.18
N GLY A 117 -13.63 9.22 -17.31
CA GLY A 117 -13.93 9.85 -18.60
C GLY A 117 -12.69 10.15 -19.46
N ASP A 118 -11.56 9.48 -19.26
CA ASP A 118 -10.40 9.59 -20.16
C ASP A 118 -9.51 8.31 -20.12
N PRO A 119 -9.49 7.51 -21.22
CA PRO A 119 -8.66 6.31 -21.34
C PRO A 119 -7.14 6.55 -21.20
N ALA A 120 -6.68 7.81 -21.25
CA ALA A 120 -5.26 8.13 -21.14
C ALA A 120 -4.71 8.02 -19.70
N LEU A 121 -5.55 8.08 -18.67
CA LEU A 121 -5.11 8.08 -17.26
C LEU A 121 -4.99 6.68 -16.64
N ALA A 122 -5.37 5.62 -17.33
CA ALA A 122 -5.26 4.24 -16.85
C ALA A 122 -3.89 3.59 -17.14
N ALA A 123 -3.00 4.28 -17.85
CA ALA A 123 -1.72 3.74 -18.35
C ALA A 123 -0.47 4.52 -17.89
N LEU A 124 -0.60 5.43 -16.92
CA LEU A 124 0.49 6.14 -16.24
C LEU A 124 0.59 5.69 -14.78
#